data_AF-A0A7W1EBC1-F1
#
_entry.id   AF-A0A7W1EBC1-F1
#
_cell.length_a   1.000
_cell.length_b   1.000
_cell.length_c   1.000
_cell.angle_alpha   90.00
_cell.angle_beta   90.00
_cell.angle_gamma   90.00
#
_symmetry.space_group_name_H-M   'P 1'
#
loop_
_entity.id
_entity.type
_entity.pdbx_description
1 polymer ?
#
loop_
_entity_poly.entity_id
_entity_poly.type
_entity_poly.pdbx_seq_one_letter_code
_entity_poly.pdbx_strand_id
1 'polypeptide(L)'
;MVTSAAAAHDPYGALRVRAFRWFTVGLLTMNLATQLQGVVVAWQVYALTRDPLSLGLIGLAEAVPFIGVALIAGHVADRINRLRISLSALVVLLGCSGALL
;
A
#
# COMPACT_ATOMS: atom_id res chain seq x y z
N MET A 1 36.18 37.34 -0.79
CA MET A 1 34.71 37.28 -0.78
C MET A 1 34.28 36.25 -1.81
N VAL A 2 34.16 34.98 -1.41
CA VAL A 2 33.69 33.89 -2.28
C VAL A 2 32.17 33.93 -2.30
N THR A 3 31.62 34.14 -3.49
CA THR A 3 30.20 34.10 -3.79
C THR A 3 29.67 32.69 -3.59
N SER A 4 28.74 32.52 -2.65
CA SER A 4 27.98 31.29 -2.47
C SER A 4 27.01 31.17 -3.65
N ALA A 5 27.39 30.40 -4.68
CA ALA A 5 26.49 30.02 -5.75
C ALA A 5 25.36 29.19 -5.14
N ALA A 6 24.13 29.69 -5.19
CA ALA A 6 22.94 28.96 -4.78
C ALA A 6 22.95 27.60 -5.47
N ALA A 7 23.16 26.53 -4.70
CA ALA A 7 23.07 25.17 -5.18
C ALA A 7 21.69 25.00 -5.82
N ALA A 8 21.66 24.84 -7.14
CA ALA A 8 20.44 24.57 -7.88
C ALA A 8 19.79 23.33 -7.24
N HIS A 9 18.68 23.55 -6.55
CA HIS A 9 17.88 22.46 -5.99
C HIS A 9 17.40 21.62 -7.17
N ASP A 10 17.96 20.43 -7.33
CA ASP A 10 17.51 19.44 -8.30
C ASP A 10 16.61 18.41 -7.57
N PRO A 11 15.30 18.67 -7.45
CA PRO A 11 14.36 17.81 -6.73
C PRO A 11 14.27 16.39 -7.33
N TYR A 12 14.75 16.18 -8.56
CA TYR A 12 14.76 14.88 -9.22
C TYR A 12 16.06 14.08 -8.98
N GLY A 13 17.01 14.61 -8.19
CA GLY A 13 18.24 13.91 -7.83
C GLY A 13 18.00 12.53 -7.18
N ALA A 14 16.90 12.38 -6.42
CA ALA A 14 16.51 11.12 -5.79
C ALA A 14 16.15 10.03 -6.82
N LEU A 15 15.57 10.40 -7.98
CA LEU A 15 15.20 9.45 -9.04
C LEU A 15 16.41 8.90 -9.81
N ARG A 16 17.61 9.47 -9.65
CA ARG A 16 18.82 8.93 -10.29
C ARG A 16 19.33 7.67 -9.61
N VAL A 17 18.96 7.44 -8.35
CA VAL A 17 19.33 6.23 -7.61
C VAL A 17 18.47 5.06 -8.09
N ARG A 18 19.10 4.06 -8.71
CA ARG A 18 18.40 2.90 -9.28
C ARG A 18 17.59 2.13 -8.23
N ALA A 19 18.10 2.01 -7.01
CA ALA A 19 17.38 1.40 -5.89
C ALA A 19 16.11 2.20 -5.49
N PHE A 20 16.19 3.53 -5.50
CA PHE A 20 15.04 4.40 -5.20
C PHE A 20 13.96 4.27 -6.27
N ARG A 21 14.33 4.21 -7.55
CA ARG A 21 13.37 3.99 -8.65
C ARG A 21 12.60 2.67 -8.48
N TRP A 22 13.30 1.57 -8.21
CA TRP A 22 12.65 0.27 -8.00
C TRP A 22 11.76 0.26 -6.76
N PHE A 23 12.19 0.93 -5.69
CA PHE A 23 11.36 1.10 -4.49
C PHE A 23 10.08 1.91 -4.79
N THR A 24 10.19 3.05 -5.49
CA THR A 24 9.03 3.88 -5.84
C THR A 24 8.07 3.14 -6.76
N VAL A 25 8.57 2.44 -7.78
CA VAL A 25 7.72 1.63 -8.67
C VAL A 25 7.05 0.49 -7.90
N GLY A 26 7.81 -0.24 -7.07
CA GLY A 26 7.25 -1.31 -6.24
C GLY A 26 6.17 -0.80 -5.28
N LEU A 27 6.40 0.34 -4.63
CA LEU A 27 5.44 0.97 -3.74
C LEU A 27 4.18 1.41 -4.48
N LEU A 28 4.34 2.00 -5.67
CA LEU A 28 3.23 2.40 -6.53
C LEU A 28 2.41 1.18 -6.96
N THR A 29 3.06 0.14 -7.48
CA THR A 29 2.40 -1.11 -7.89
C THR A 29 1.67 -1.77 -6.72
N MET A 30 2.29 -1.80 -5.53
CA MET A 30 1.67 -2.41 -4.35
C MET A 30 0.42 -1.63 -3.92
N ASN A 31 0.47 -0.29 -3.90
CA ASN A 31 -0.70 0.52 -3.59
C ASN A 31 -1.81 0.33 -4.63
N LEU A 32 -1.46 0.31 -5.92
CA LEU A 32 -2.44 0.08 -7.00
C LEU A 32 -3.10 -1.29 -6.88
N ALA A 33 -2.33 -2.35 -6.59
CA ALA A 33 -2.86 -3.69 -6.39
C ALA A 33 -3.86 -3.75 -5.23
N THR A 34 -3.52 -3.14 -4.08
CA THR A 34 -4.43 -3.08 -2.92
C THR A 34 -5.71 -2.34 -3.24
N GLN A 35 -5.62 -1.18 -3.90
CA GLN A 35 -6.81 -0.40 -4.28
C GLN A 35 -7.70 -1.17 -5.28
N LEU A 36 -7.10 -1.82 -6.28
CA LEU A 36 -7.84 -2.63 -7.24
C LEU A 36 -8.52 -3.84 -6.57
N GLN A 37 -7.82 -4.52 -5.66
CA GLN A 37 -8.37 -5.68 -4.96
C GLN A 37 -9.58 -5.30 -4.09
N GLY A 38 -9.52 -4.18 -3.36
CA GLY A 38 -10.66 -3.66 -2.61
C GLY A 38 -11.87 -3.37 -3.51
N VAL A 39 -11.64 -2.74 -4.67
CA VAL A 39 -12.71 -2.45 -5.64
C VAL A 39 -13.32 -3.72 -6.23
N VAL A 40 -12.49 -4.71 -6.59
CA VAL A 40 -12.95 -6.00 -7.14
C VAL A 40 -13.80 -6.76 -6.12
N VAL A 41 -13.34 -6.85 -4.87
CA VAL A 41 -14.09 -7.51 -3.79
C VAL A 41 -15.43 -6.80 -3.55
N ALA A 42 -15.44 -5.47 -3.50
CA ALA A 42 -16.67 -4.69 -3.34
C ALA A 42 -17.66 -4.94 -4.49
N TRP A 43 -17.17 -4.96 -5.73
CA TRP A 43 -17.98 -5.26 -6.92
C TRP A 43 -18.52 -6.69 -6.92
N GLN A 44 -17.72 -7.67 -6.50
CA GLN A 44 -18.10 -9.08 -6.51
C GLN A 44 -19.20 -9.37 -5.49
N VAL A 45 -19.11 -8.78 -4.30
CA VAL A 45 -20.18 -8.89 -3.30
C VAL A 45 -21.43 -8.11 -3.72
N TYR A 46 -21.28 -6.94 -4.35
CA TYR A 46 -22.42 -6.20 -4.91
C TYR A 46 -23.17 -7.01 -5.97
N ALA A 47 -22.44 -7.68 -6.87
CA ALA A 47 -23.03 -8.53 -7.91
C ALA A 47 -23.80 -9.72 -7.34
N LEU A 48 -23.36 -10.26 -6.19
CA LEU A 48 -24.01 -11.38 -5.49
C LEU A 48 -25.26 -10.94 -4.73
N THR A 49 -25.25 -9.80 -4.05
CA THR A 49 -26.34 -9.42 -3.13
C THR A 49 -27.34 -8.43 -3.73
N ARG A 50 -26.98 -7.65 -4.78
CA ARG A 50 -27.79 -6.57 -5.41
C ARG A 50 -28.39 -5.53 -4.46
N ASP A 51 -28.00 -5.49 -3.19
CA ASP A 51 -28.53 -4.58 -2.18
C ASP A 51 -27.45 -3.55 -1.74
N PRO A 52 -27.69 -2.23 -1.89
CA PRO A 52 -26.77 -1.18 -1.49
C PRO A 52 -26.39 -1.19 0.01
N LEU A 53 -27.19 -1.78 0.91
CA LEU A 53 -26.81 -1.92 2.33
C LEU A 53 -25.61 -2.87 2.54
N SER A 54 -25.43 -3.85 1.66
CA SER A 54 -24.31 -4.79 1.73
C SER A 54 -22.97 -4.11 1.47
N LEU A 55 -22.93 -3.09 0.59
CA LEU A 55 -21.73 -2.28 0.35
C LEU A 55 -21.29 -1.51 1.59
N GLY A 56 -22.24 -0.95 2.35
CA GLY A 56 -21.95 -0.26 3.61
C GLY A 56 -21.40 -1.19 4.69
N LEU A 57 -21.93 -2.43 4.78
CA LEU A 57 -21.43 -3.45 5.71
C LEU A 57 -20.03 -3.94 5.37
N ILE A 58 -19.66 -4.03 4.08
CA ILE A 58 -18.29 -4.37 3.67
C ILE A 58 -17.32 -3.28 4.11
N GLY A 59 -17.65 -2.00 3.89
CA GLY A 59 -16.81 -0.88 4.34
C GLY A 59 -16.63 -0.88 5.86
N LEU A 60 -17.68 -1.20 6.62
CA LEU A 60 -17.58 -1.40 8.08
C LEU A 60 -16.70 -2.60 8.44
N ALA A 61 -16.85 -3.73 7.74
CA ALA A 61 -16.07 -4.94 7.96
C ALA A 61 -14.59 -4.77 7.59
N GLU A 62 -14.23 -3.83 6.70
CA GLU A 62 -12.85 -3.46 6.38
C GLU A 62 -12.30 -2.43 7.38
N ALA A 63 -13.11 -1.46 7.79
CA ALA A 63 -12.69 -0.43 8.75
C ALA A 63 -12.33 -1.01 10.12
N VAL A 64 -13.06 -2.03 10.59
CA VAL A 64 -12.81 -2.68 11.89
C VAL A 64 -11.39 -3.28 11.98
N PRO A 65 -10.96 -4.18 11.08
CA PRO A 65 -9.59 -4.71 11.10
C PRO A 65 -8.56 -3.61 10.80
N PHE A 66 -8.89 -2.62 9.95
CA PHE A 66 -7.96 -1.52 9.68
C PHE A 66 -7.63 -0.72 10.94
N ILE A 67 -8.66 -0.34 11.71
CA ILE A 67 -8.49 0.38 12.98
C ILE A 67 -7.81 -0.49 14.03
N GLY A 68 -8.20 -1.77 14.14
CA GLY A 68 -7.61 -2.71 15.10
C GLY A 68 -6.13 -2.97 14.85
N VAL A 69 -5.73 -3.09 13.58
CA VAL A 69 -4.34 -3.34 13.19
C VAL A 69 -3.52 -2.05 13.15
N ALA A 70 -4.12 -0.87 12.95
CA ALA A 70 -3.39 0.41 12.88
C ALA A 70 -2.48 0.66 14.09
N LEU A 71 -2.94 0.34 15.30
CA LEU A 71 -2.15 0.51 16.53
C LEU A 71 -0.95 -0.46 16.57
N ILE A 72 -1.16 -1.73 16.20
CA ILE A 72 -0.13 -2.77 16.19
C ILE A 72 0.88 -2.50 15.06
N ALA A 73 0.40 -2.06 13.90
CA ALA A 73 1.22 -1.73 12.74
C ALA A 73 2.24 -0.63 13.06
N GLY A 74 1.86 0.39 13.82
CA GLY A 74 2.78 1.45 14.28
C GLY A 74 3.93 0.87 15.13
N HIS A 75 3.62 0.00 16.08
CA HIS A 75 4.64 -0.63 16.93
C HIS A 75 5.57 -1.57 16.14
N VAL A 76 5.02 -2.29 15.16
CA VAL A 76 5.77 -3.23 14.32
C VAL A 76 6.66 -2.49 13.30
N ALA A 77 6.21 -1.34 12.79
CA ALA A 77 6.95 -0.52 11.82
C ALA A 77 8.27 0.04 12.39
N ASP A 78 8.30 0.36 13.69
CA ASP A 78 9.49 0.92 14.34
C ASP A 78 10.54 -0.14 14.71
N ARG A 79 10.12 -1.42 14.80
CA ARG A 79 10.98 -2.52 15.27
C ARG A 79 11.57 -3.38 14.15
N ILE A 80 11.00 -3.33 12.94
CA ILE A 80 11.37 -4.25 11.85
C ILE A 80 11.97 -3.49 10.66
N ASN A 81 13.08 -4.03 10.14
CA ASN A 81 13.71 -3.57 8.90
C ASN A 81 12.67 -3.42 7.77
N ARG A 82 12.54 -2.21 7.20
CA ARG A 82 11.57 -1.84 6.14
C ARG A 82 11.52 -2.82 4.95
N LEU A 83 12.64 -3.46 4.65
CA LEU A 83 12.78 -4.50 3.61
C LEU A 83 12.01 -5.78 3.95
N ARG A 84 12.04 -6.23 5.22
CA ARG A 84 11.32 -7.43 5.66
C ARG A 84 9.81 -7.20 5.69
N ILE A 85 9.36 -5.99 6.05
CA ILE A 85 7.94 -5.59 6.02
C ILE A 85 7.41 -5.59 4.58
N SER A 86 8.17 -5.02 3.64
CA SER A 86 7.76 -4.99 2.22
C SER A 86 7.71 -6.40 1.61
N LEU A 87 8.67 -7.26 1.94
CA LEU A 87 8.67 -8.66 1.51
C LEU A 87 7.49 -9.45 2.10
N SER A 88 7.19 -9.29 3.38
CA SER A 88 6.03 -9.96 4.00
C SER A 88 4.71 -9.46 3.40
N ALA A 89 4.58 -8.16 3.12
CA ALA A 89 3.39 -7.62 2.49
C ALA A 89 3.17 -8.20 1.08
N LEU A 90 4.25 -8.36 0.30
CA LEU A 90 4.19 -8.97 -1.03
C LEU A 90 3.76 -10.44 -0.98
N VAL A 91 4.28 -11.21 -0.02
CA VAL A 91 3.93 -12.63 0.17
C VAL A 91 2.47 -12.78 0.59
N VAL A 92 2.00 -11.94 1.52
CA VAL A 92 0.59 -11.95 1.96
C VAL A 92 -0.34 -11.58 0.81
N LEU A 93 0.02 -10.57 0.01
CA LEU A 93 -0.76 -10.15 -1.15
C LEU A 93 -0.85 -11.25 -2.22
N LEU A 94 0.28 -11.91 -2.52
CA LEU A 94 0.32 -13.06 -3.44
C LEU A 94 -0.50 -14.25 -2.94
N GLY A 95 -0.44 -14.54 -1.63
CA GLY A 95 -1.24 -15.61 -1.02
C GLY A 95 -2.74 -15.32 -1.07
N CYS A 96 -3.13 -14.07 -0.82
CA CYS A 96 -4.54 -13.66 -0.88
C CYS A 96 -5.07 -13.70 -2.32
N SER A 97 -4.27 -13.27 -3.30
CA SER A 97 -4.63 -13.37 -4.72
C SER A 97 -4.72 -14.81 -5.21
N GLY A 98 -3.87 -15.72 -4.71
CA GLY A 98 -3.95 -17.14 -5.04
C GLY A 98 -5.13 -17.86 -4.38
N ALA A 99 -5.59 -17.40 -3.21
CA ALA A 99 -6.76 -17.97 -2.53
C ALA A 99 -8.10 -17.48 -3.11
N LEU A 100 -8.10 -16.35 -3.83
CA LEU A 100 -9.28 -15.79 -4.48
C LEU A 100 -9.55 -16.41 -5.87
N LEU A 101 -8.58 -17.14 -6.42
CA LEU A 101 -8.61 -17.79 -7.74
C LEU A 101 -9.01 -19.26 -7.58
#